data_AF-A0A9R1XDM8-F1
#
_entry.id   AF-A0A9R1XDM8-F1
#
_cell.length_a   1.000
_cell.length_b   1.000
_cell.length_c   1.000
_cell.angle_alpha   90.00
_cell.angle_beta   90.00
_cell.angle_gamma   90.00
#
_symmetry.space_group_name_H-M   'P 1'
#
loop_
_entity.id
_entity.type
_entity.pdbx_description
1 polymer ?
#
loop_
_entity_poly.entity_id
_entity_poly.type
_entity_poly.pdbx_seq_one_letter_code
_entity_poly.pdbx_strand_id
1 'polypeptide(L)'
;MELQILEGLQRKDVTATKGNEFEDYFLKCDLLMGIYEKGFERPSPVQEESIPISLIGSDILARAKNGTEKTATFCIPTLEKMIKIKMLFKVL
;
A
#
# COMPACT_ATOMS: atom_id res chain seq x y z
N MET A 1 -26.93 15.45 26.55
CA MET A 1 -25.49 15.42 26.90
C MET A 1 -24.93 14.00 26.76
N GLU A 2 -25.30 13.28 25.69
CA GLU A 2 -24.96 11.85 25.49
C GLU A 2 -24.47 11.54 24.05
N LEU A 3 -24.27 12.55 23.20
CA LEU A 3 -23.92 12.35 21.79
C LEU A 3 -22.43 12.58 21.46
N GLN A 4 -21.55 12.70 22.45
CA GLN A 4 -20.12 12.98 22.26
C GLN A 4 -19.16 11.80 22.50
N ILE A 5 -19.67 10.60 22.83
CA ILE A 5 -18.82 9.48 23.29
C ILE A 5 -18.41 8.49 22.17
N LEU A 6 -18.96 8.57 20.96
CA LEU A 6 -18.66 7.58 19.89
C LEU A 6 -17.56 7.98 18.89
N GLU A 7 -17.03 9.20 18.93
CA GLU A 7 -15.91 9.63 18.05
C GLU A 7 -14.52 9.48 18.69
N GLY A 8 -14.44 8.98 19.92
CA GLY A 8 -13.21 8.99 20.72
C GLY A 8 -12.51 7.63 20.80
N LEU A 9 -11.70 7.26 19.78
CA LEU A 9 -10.37 6.62 19.93
C LEU A 9 -9.72 6.28 18.56
N GLN A 10 -9.80 7.15 17.55
CA GLN A 10 -9.00 6.91 16.33
C GLN A 10 -7.52 7.12 16.67
N ARG A 11 -6.75 6.03 16.59
CA ARG A 11 -5.31 6.02 16.83
C ARG A 11 -4.60 6.84 15.74
N LYS A 12 -3.87 7.89 16.12
CA LYS A 12 -3.23 8.82 15.17
C LYS A 12 -2.28 8.11 14.18
N ASP A 13 -1.66 7.01 14.60
CA ASP A 13 -0.72 6.21 13.80
C ASP A 13 -1.36 5.48 12.62
N VAL A 14 -2.68 5.26 12.61
CA VAL A 14 -3.36 4.59 11.49
C VAL A 14 -4.08 5.56 10.54
N THR A 15 -4.07 6.86 10.82
CA THR A 15 -4.81 7.87 10.03
C THR A 15 -3.90 8.95 9.41
N ALA A 16 -2.66 9.07 9.86
CA ALA A 16 -1.74 10.12 9.38
C ALA A 16 -1.05 9.71 8.08
N THR A 17 -1.15 10.52 7.03
CA THR A 17 -0.41 10.36 5.77
C THR A 17 0.77 11.33 5.69
N LYS A 18 1.83 10.92 5.00
CA LYS A 18 2.98 11.73 4.57
C LYS A 18 2.69 12.51 3.29
N GLY A 19 1.66 12.09 2.54
CA GLY A 19 1.23 12.74 1.31
C GLY A 19 1.96 12.20 0.07
N ASN A 20 2.43 10.96 0.13
CA ASN A 20 3.11 10.32 -0.99
C ASN A 20 2.11 9.95 -2.10
N GLU A 21 2.62 9.77 -3.31
CA GLU A 21 1.90 9.22 -4.46
C GLU A 21 2.44 7.82 -4.80
N PHE A 22 1.71 7.02 -5.57
CA PHE A 22 2.16 5.66 -5.90
C PHE A 22 3.39 5.66 -6.83
N GLU A 23 3.54 6.72 -7.60
CA GLU A 23 4.66 7.03 -8.49
C GLU A 23 5.98 7.16 -7.71
N ASP A 24 5.92 7.61 -6.46
CA ASP A 24 7.10 7.77 -5.59
C ASP A 24 7.78 6.43 -5.26
N TYR A 25 7.09 5.31 -5.49
CA TYR A 25 7.58 3.95 -5.20
C TYR A 25 8.28 3.29 -6.39
N PHE A 26 8.45 3.99 -7.52
CA PHE A 26 9.14 3.48 -8.71
C PHE A 26 8.58 2.13 -9.22
N LEU A 27 7.26 1.97 -9.15
CA LEU A 27 6.53 0.81 -9.65
C LEU A 27 6.49 0.81 -11.18
N LYS A 28 6.30 -0.36 -11.79
CA LYS A 28 6.10 -0.44 -13.24
C LYS A 28 4.78 0.21 -13.68
N CYS A 29 4.79 0.81 -14.87
CA CYS A 29 3.63 1.48 -15.45
C CYS A 29 2.37 0.59 -15.48
N ASP A 30 2.49 -0.67 -15.89
CA ASP A 30 1.35 -1.60 -15.94
C ASP A 30 0.72 -1.82 -14.56
N LEU A 31 1.55 -1.85 -13.51
CA LEU A 31 1.08 -2.00 -12.13
C LEU A 31 0.43 -0.71 -11.63
N LEU A 32 1.03 0.46 -11.90
CA LEU A 32 0.46 1.76 -11.57
C LEU A 32 -0.93 1.94 -12.22
N MET A 33 -1.05 1.57 -13.50
CA MET A 33 -2.33 1.62 -14.21
C MET A 33 -3.38 0.72 -13.53
N GLY A 34 -3.02 -0.51 -13.19
CA GLY A 34 -3.92 -1.43 -12.48
C GLY A 34 -4.31 -0.93 -11.07
N ILE A 35 -3.43 -0.22 -10.38
CA ILE A 35 -3.73 0.43 -9.08
C ILE A 35 -4.83 1.48 -9.27
N TYR A 36 -4.68 2.37 -10.26
CA TYR A 36 -5.66 3.42 -10.55
C TYR A 36 -6.99 2.87 -11.07
N GLU A 37 -6.97 1.88 -11.96
CA GLU A 37 -8.18 1.21 -12.45
C GLU A 37 -8.99 0.55 -11.33
N LYS A 38 -8.32 0.12 -10.25
CA LYS A 38 -8.97 -0.41 -9.05
C LYS A 38 -9.51 0.66 -8.10
N GLY A 39 -9.32 1.94 -8.42
CA GLY A 39 -9.82 3.07 -7.64
C GLY A 39 -8.91 3.50 -6.48
N PHE A 40 -7.64 3.08 -6.47
CA PHE A 40 -6.68 3.59 -5.50
C PHE A 40 -6.08 4.90 -6.00
N GLU A 41 -6.49 6.02 -5.41
CA GLU A 41 -6.00 7.36 -5.81
C GLU A 41 -4.68 7.72 -5.12
N ARG A 42 -4.55 7.40 -3.82
CA ARG A 42 -3.38 7.67 -3.00
C ARG A 42 -3.11 6.52 -2.03
N PRO A 43 -1.84 6.29 -1.65
CA PRO A 43 -1.52 5.31 -0.63
C PRO A 43 -2.12 5.72 0.72
N SER A 44 -2.70 4.75 1.42
CA SER A 44 -3.15 4.93 2.81
C SER A 44 -1.95 5.02 3.77
N PRO A 45 -2.12 5.50 5.01
CA PRO A 45 -1.03 5.59 6.00
C PRO A 45 -0.18 4.32 6.12
N VAL A 46 -0.84 3.16 6.22
CA VAL A 46 -0.13 1.88 6.33
C VAL A 46 0.62 1.52 5.06
N GLN A 47 0.10 1.90 3.89
CA GLN A 47 0.72 1.64 2.60
C GLN A 47 1.96 2.50 2.40
N GLU A 48 1.90 3.78 2.79
CA GLU A 48 3.06 4.69 2.74
C GLU A 48 4.25 4.19 3.57
N GLU A 49 3.96 3.59 4.74
CA GLU A 49 5.02 2.99 5.57
C GLU A 49 5.50 1.64 5.03
N SER A 50 4.58 0.80 4.56
CA SER A 50 4.87 -0.61 4.35
C SER A 50 5.31 -0.96 2.93
N ILE A 51 4.75 -0.31 1.90
CA ILE A 51 5.08 -0.61 0.49
C ILE A 51 6.58 -0.43 0.22
N PRO A 52 7.23 0.70 0.53
CA PRO A 52 8.66 0.88 0.24
C PRO A 52 9.55 -0.15 0.96
N ILE A 53 9.23 -0.48 2.21
CA ILE A 53 9.96 -1.50 2.99
C ILE A 53 9.74 -2.91 2.40
N SER A 54 8.55 -3.20 1.86
CA SER A 54 8.26 -4.53 1.30
C SER A 54 8.92 -4.72 -0.06
N LEU A 55 9.01 -3.64 -0.84
CA LEU A 55 9.68 -3.62 -2.14
C LEU A 55 11.17 -3.97 -2.03
N ILE A 56 11.85 -3.57 -0.95
CA ILE A 56 13.25 -3.94 -0.69
C ILE A 56 13.44 -5.37 -0.18
N GLY A 57 12.35 -6.11 0.08
CA GLY A 57 12.40 -7.53 0.47
C GLY A 57 12.38 -7.80 1.97
N SER A 58 12.09 -6.81 2.79
CA SER A 58 11.97 -6.99 4.25
C SER A 58 10.60 -7.53 4.66
N ASP A 59 10.58 -8.31 5.74
CA ASP A 59 9.36 -8.75 6.40
C ASP A 59 8.74 -7.59 7.20
N ILE A 60 7.41 -7.48 7.17
CA ILE A 60 6.67 -6.37 7.78
C ILE A 60 5.48 -6.90 8.56
N LEU A 61 5.29 -6.36 9.77
CA LEU A 61 4.05 -6.47 10.50
C LEU A 61 3.28 -5.15 10.38
N ALA A 62 2.25 -5.15 9.54
CA ALA A 62 1.43 -3.97 9.26
C ALA A 62 0.08 -4.03 10.00
N ARG A 63 -0.35 -2.89 10.56
CA ARG A 63 -1.69 -2.73 11.16
C ARG A 63 -2.44 -1.62 10.44
N ALA A 64 -3.57 -1.98 9.84
CA ALA A 64 -4.48 -1.06 9.18
C ALA A 64 -5.88 -1.06 9.81
N LYS A 65 -6.67 -0.01 9.53
CA LYS A 65 -8.04 0.12 10.02
C LYS A 65 -8.99 -0.84 9.28
N ASN A 66 -8.83 -0.97 7.96
CA ASN A 66 -9.70 -1.78 7.12
C ASN A 66 -8.95 -2.98 6.47
N GLY A 67 -9.69 -4.01 6.04
CA GLY A 67 -9.12 -5.21 5.41
C GLY A 67 -8.44 -4.94 4.06
N THR A 68 -9.07 -4.11 3.22
CA THR A 68 -8.58 -3.76 1.86
C THR A 68 -7.20 -3.10 1.89
N GLU A 69 -6.92 -2.26 2.89
CA GLU A 69 -5.64 -1.57 3.05
C GLU A 69 -4.51 -2.58 3.26
N LYS A 70 -4.73 -3.62 4.07
CA LYS A 70 -3.75 -4.69 4.32
C LYS A 70 -3.53 -5.53 3.07
N THR A 71 -4.61 -5.90 2.36
CA THR A 71 -4.51 -6.68 1.13
C THR A 71 -3.71 -5.95 0.05
N ALA A 72 -4.02 -4.69 -0.23
CA ALA A 72 -3.28 -3.91 -1.22
C ALA A 72 -1.81 -3.68 -0.81
N THR A 73 -1.56 -3.43 0.48
CA THR A 73 -0.19 -3.31 1.03
C THR A 73 0.67 -4.55 0.74
N PHE A 74 0.07 -5.74 0.77
CA PHE A 74 0.77 -6.98 0.44
C PHE A 74 0.83 -7.25 -1.06
N CYS A 75 -0.27 -7.03 -1.79
CA CYS A 75 -0.39 -7.37 -3.21
C CYS A 75 0.52 -6.51 -4.09
N ILE A 76 0.58 -5.20 -3.86
CA ILE A 76 1.38 -4.27 -4.69
C ILE A 76 2.86 -4.69 -4.78
N PRO A 77 3.60 -4.84 -3.66
CA PRO A 77 5.01 -5.25 -3.72
C PRO A 77 5.19 -6.69 -4.23
N THR A 78 4.22 -7.58 -3.98
CA THR A 78 4.24 -8.95 -4.50
C THR A 78 4.12 -8.98 -6.02
N LEU A 79 3.16 -8.24 -6.58
CA LEU A 79 2.94 -8.14 -8.02
C LEU A 79 4.14 -7.50 -8.72
N GLU A 80 4.71 -6.43 -8.15
CA GLU A 80 5.92 -5.80 -8.69
C GLU A 80 7.07 -6.80 -8.83
N LYS A 81 7.31 -7.61 -7.79
CA LYS A 81 8.32 -8.68 -7.82
C LYS A 81 7.99 -9.77 -8.85
N MET A 82 6.74 -10.20 -8.96
CA MET A 82 6.32 -11.20 -9.96
C MET A 82 6.52 -10.72 -11.40
N ILE A 83 6.21 -9.46 -11.71
CA ILE A 83 6.44 -8.91 -13.05
C ILE A 83 7.95 -8.89 -13.37
N LYS A 84 8.82 -8.64 -12.37
CA LYS A 84 10.29 -8.73 -12.56
C LYS A 84 10.70 -10.15 -12.94
N ILE A 85 10.16 -11.17 -12.25
CA ILE A 85 10.44 -12.58 -12.53
C ILE A 85 9.98 -12.97 -13.95
N LYS A 86 8.81 -12.55 -14.40
CA LYS A 86 8.32 -12.85 -15.77
C LYS A 86 9.23 -12.26 -16.85
N MET A 87 9.80 -11.08 -16.63
CA MET A 87 10.78 -10.50 -17.56
C MET A 87 12.08 -11.29 -17.58
N LEU A 88 12.56 -11.78 -16.42
CA LEU A 88 13.74 -12.62 -16.35
C LEU A 88 13.59 -13.90 -17.18
N PHE A 89 12.43 -14.57 -17.09
CA PHE A 89 12.15 -15.76 -17.90
C PHE A 89 11.95 -15.50 -19.40
N LYS A 90 11.69 -14.26 -19.82
CA LYS A 90 11.62 -13.91 -21.26
C LYS A 90 13.01 -13.69 -21.88
N VAL A 91 14.04 -13.53 -21.07
CA VAL A 91 15.42 -13.25 -21.50
C VAL A 91 16.30 -14.51 -21.44
N LEU A 92 15.78 -15.60 -20.88
CA LEU A 92 16.34 -16.96 -20.94
C LEU A 92 15.68 -17.74 -22.08
#